data_AF-A0A4V2A2G3-F1
#
_entry.id   AF-A0A4V2A2G3-F1
#
_cell.length_a   1.000
_cell.length_b   1.000
_cell.length_c   1.000
_cell.angle_alpha   90.00
_cell.angle_beta   90.00
_cell.angle_gamma   90.00
#
_symmetry.space_group_name_H-M   'P 1'
#
loop_
_entity.id
_entity.type
_entity.pdbx_description
1 polymer ?
#
loop_
_entity_poly.entity_id
_entity_poly.type
_entity_poly.pdbx_seq_one_letter_code
_entity_poly.pdbx_strand_id
1 'polypeptide(L)'
;MQILELDHFSEDAIKAIIESRLEESINIEFKSASALAMEPSVKKEISKDISAIANSDGGLIFYGINEENHVANSASFIDGTLFTKEWLENVIISNIQPKVNDLKIFPVRFEDDIKKTIYVVKIPQSSLSPHINGDKKYYRRFNFQSVPMEEYEIRNLYLRQRESKVYADRVIVKPVEKNKQNVDEYSFYTEVQIINDGNYVSEKYKVACNFSNAMGIGISYDTTKNYSFTNKIEEGVKISNNDIIPLFPNELFNVLSFTLNIPKNEFEGIVNNLKFTILTYNITEMEATDMNLSELLIKTKEMYY
;
A
#
# COMPACT_ATOMS: atom_id res chain seq x y z
N MET A 1 23.37 6.92 1.70
CA MET A 1 23.03 5.64 2.35
C MET A 1 21.59 5.75 2.78
N GLN A 2 20.68 4.92 2.25
CA GLN A 2 19.25 5.00 2.56
C GLN A 2 19.01 4.38 3.94
N ILE A 3 19.46 5.08 5.00
CA ILE A 3 19.52 4.62 6.39
C ILE A 3 18.16 4.11 6.90
N LEU A 4 17.07 4.63 6.35
CA LEU A 4 15.70 4.24 6.62
C LEU A 4 15.39 2.77 6.25
N GLU A 5 16.11 2.21 5.27
CA GLU A 5 15.91 0.83 4.81
C GLU A 5 16.71 -0.20 5.62
N LEU A 6 17.64 0.25 6.48
CA LEU A 6 18.43 -0.67 7.29
C LEU A 6 17.54 -1.45 8.28
N ASP A 7 17.76 -2.76 8.35
CA ASP A 7 17.12 -3.65 9.32
C ASP A 7 18.04 -4.04 10.48
N HIS A 8 19.25 -3.49 10.51
CA HIS A 8 20.20 -3.64 11.60
C HIS A 8 21.09 -2.38 11.70
N PHE A 9 21.45 -2.03 12.94
CA PHE A 9 22.33 -0.89 13.25
C PHE A 9 23.50 -1.40 14.09
N SER A 10 24.73 -1.20 13.60
CA SER A 10 25.97 -1.56 14.30
C SER A 10 26.59 -0.35 14.99
N GLU A 11 27.53 -0.59 15.91
CA GLU A 11 28.33 0.47 16.55
C GLU A 11 29.01 1.37 15.50
N ASP A 12 29.66 0.77 14.49
CA ASP A 12 30.34 1.50 13.42
C ASP A 12 29.38 2.36 12.60
N ALA A 13 28.15 1.88 12.37
CA ALA A 13 27.12 2.66 11.68
C ALA A 13 26.74 3.92 12.49
N ILE A 14 26.60 3.79 13.82
CA ILE A 14 26.32 4.95 14.68
C ILE A 14 27.50 5.93 14.71
N LYS A 15 28.74 5.43 14.78
CA LYS A 15 29.94 6.28 14.69
C LYS A 15 29.97 7.05 13.38
N ALA A 16 29.68 6.40 12.25
CA ALA A 16 29.64 7.06 10.94
C ALA A 16 28.54 8.14 10.85
N ILE A 17 27.38 7.94 11.49
CA ILE A 17 26.32 8.96 11.57
C ILE A 17 26.80 10.21 12.31
N ILE A 18 27.49 10.01 13.44
CA ILE A 18 28.04 11.10 14.26
C ILE A 18 29.19 11.81 13.51
N GLU A 19 30.15 11.06 12.96
CA GLU A 19 31.30 11.61 12.23
C GLU A 19 30.90 12.39 10.98
N SER A 20 29.88 11.91 10.26
CA SER A 20 29.34 12.60 9.08
C SER A 20 28.48 13.81 9.40
N ARG A 21 28.20 14.08 10.69
CA ARG A 21 27.28 15.12 11.16
C ARG A 21 25.94 15.07 10.42
N LEU A 22 25.35 13.87 10.36
CA LEU A 22 24.10 13.66 9.64
C LEU A 22 23.04 14.66 10.12
N GLU A 23 22.45 15.38 9.16
CA GLU A 23 21.38 16.34 9.42
C GLU A 23 20.08 15.60 9.74
N GLU A 24 19.35 16.13 10.71
CA GLU A 24 17.97 15.74 10.95
C GLU A 24 17.15 15.96 9.67
N SER A 25 16.05 15.24 9.59
CA SER A 25 15.10 15.41 8.50
C SER A 25 13.71 15.12 9.01
N ILE A 26 12.71 15.23 8.13
CA ILE A 26 11.33 14.86 8.48
C ILE A 26 11.21 13.40 8.96
N ASN A 27 12.16 12.53 8.59
CA ASN A 27 12.18 11.10 8.94
C ASN A 27 13.31 10.71 9.90
N ILE A 28 14.16 11.65 10.36
CA ILE A 28 15.32 11.35 11.22
C ILE A 28 15.36 12.34 12.37
N GLU A 29 15.38 11.81 13.58
CA GLU A 29 15.47 12.59 14.83
C GLU A 29 16.61 12.09 15.71
N PHE A 30 17.34 13.01 16.33
CA PHE A 30 18.34 12.71 17.36
C PHE A 30 17.87 13.20 18.73
N LYS A 31 17.96 12.34 19.74
CA LYS A 31 17.63 12.65 21.13
C LYS A 31 18.77 12.23 22.03
N SER A 32 19.14 13.07 22.98
CA SER A 32 20.13 12.74 24.00
C SER A 32 19.60 11.70 25.01
N ALA A 33 20.45 11.23 25.92
CA ALA A 33 20.02 10.29 26.97
C ALA A 33 18.95 10.87 27.90
N SER A 34 18.93 12.19 28.12
CA SER A 34 17.95 12.84 29.00
C SER A 34 16.53 12.80 28.45
N ALA A 35 16.36 12.50 27.15
CA ALA A 35 15.06 12.24 26.55
C ALA A 35 14.46 10.89 26.98
N LEU A 36 15.23 10.03 27.67
CA LEU A 36 14.73 8.85 28.36
C LEU A 36 14.86 9.04 29.87
N ALA A 37 13.72 9.20 30.53
CA ALA A 37 13.66 9.39 31.96
C ALA A 37 12.38 8.79 32.53
N MET A 38 12.35 8.50 33.84
CA MET A 38 11.19 7.86 34.46
C MET A 38 10.02 8.84 34.68
N GLU A 39 10.29 10.14 34.58
CA GLU A 39 9.39 11.26 34.73
C GLU A 39 8.20 11.16 33.75
N PRO A 40 6.96 11.38 34.23
CA PRO A 40 5.77 11.33 33.38
C PRO A 40 5.79 12.32 32.21
N SER A 41 6.42 13.49 32.37
CA SER A 41 6.55 14.48 31.29
C SER A 41 7.42 13.95 30.14
N VAL A 42 8.54 13.31 30.46
CA VAL A 42 9.46 12.74 29.46
C VAL A 42 8.81 11.58 28.71
N LYS A 43 8.10 10.70 29.43
CA LYS A 43 7.31 9.61 28.81
C LYS A 43 6.29 10.12 27.79
N LYS A 44 5.66 11.28 28.04
CA LYS A 44 4.71 11.90 27.11
C LYS A 44 5.38 12.49 25.87
N GLU A 45 6.60 13.01 25.99
CA GLU A 45 7.36 13.49 24.83
C GLU A 45 7.82 12.32 23.96
N ILE A 46 8.24 11.19 24.55
CA ILE A 46 8.54 9.94 23.81
C ILE A 46 7.34 9.51 22.95
N SER A 47 6.15 9.42 23.56
CA SER A 47 4.94 9.02 22.82
C SER A 47 4.47 10.05 21.81
N LYS A 48 4.69 11.34 22.08
CA LYS A 48 4.41 12.44 21.14
C LYS A 48 5.25 12.32 19.87
N ASP A 49 6.56 12.15 20.01
CA ASP A 49 7.46 12.08 18.86
C ASP A 49 7.20 10.83 18.01
N ILE A 50 6.96 9.69 18.67
CA ILE A 50 6.69 8.44 17.98
C ILE A 50 5.33 8.48 17.26
N SER A 51 4.28 8.98 17.92
CA SER A 51 2.97 9.13 17.28
C SER A 51 3.02 10.13 16.11
N ALA A 52 3.79 11.23 16.24
CA ALA A 52 3.99 12.20 15.17
C ALA A 52 4.63 11.59 13.93
N ILE A 53 5.69 10.79 14.11
CA ILE A 53 6.35 10.08 13.01
C ILE A 53 5.43 9.04 12.39
N ALA A 54 4.76 8.21 13.22
CA ALA A 54 3.87 7.15 12.74
C ALA A 54 2.68 7.69 11.92
N ASN A 55 2.16 8.86 12.31
CA ASN A 55 1.08 9.55 11.61
C ASN A 55 1.51 10.26 10.32
N SER A 56 2.81 10.36 10.07
CA SER A 56 3.38 11.00 8.89
C SER A 56 3.85 9.93 7.91
N ASP A 57 5.12 9.94 7.49
CA ASP A 57 5.67 8.97 6.53
C ASP A 57 6.64 7.96 7.18
N GLY A 58 6.57 7.77 8.50
CA GLY A 58 7.52 6.92 9.23
C GLY A 58 8.91 7.54 9.37
N GLY A 59 9.85 6.82 10.00
CA GLY A 59 11.19 7.34 10.23
C GLY A 59 11.99 6.60 11.32
N LEU A 60 13.09 7.23 11.73
CA LEU A 60 14.03 6.77 12.76
C LEU A 60 14.16 7.83 13.86
N ILE A 61 14.15 7.37 15.11
CA ILE A 61 14.59 8.17 16.26
C ILE A 61 15.81 7.50 16.86
N PHE A 62 16.88 8.25 17.03
CA PHE A 62 18.10 7.81 17.72
C PHE A 62 18.13 8.40 19.13
N TYR A 63 17.87 7.58 20.14
CA TYR A 63 18.06 7.95 21.54
C TYR A 63 19.49 7.64 21.96
N GLY A 64 20.13 8.62 22.57
CA GLY A 64 21.51 8.57 23.04
C GLY A 64 22.50 9.27 22.10
N ILE A 65 22.04 10.17 21.25
CA ILE A 65 22.89 11.03 20.41
C ILE A 65 22.51 12.49 20.70
N ASN A 66 23.51 13.29 21.08
CA ASN A 66 23.33 14.73 21.19
C ASN A 66 23.26 15.34 19.80
N GLU A 67 22.28 16.22 19.59
CA GLU A 67 22.22 17.11 18.45
C GLU A 67 22.80 18.50 18.76
N GLU A 68 23.36 19.14 17.75
CA GLU A 68 23.73 20.56 17.78
C GLU A 68 23.42 21.16 16.42
N ASN A 69 22.58 22.20 16.35
CA ASN A 69 22.13 22.79 15.08
C ASN A 69 21.53 21.76 14.11
N HIS A 70 20.66 20.86 14.61
CA HIS A 70 19.98 19.82 13.82
C HIS A 70 20.93 18.82 13.13
N VAL A 71 22.15 18.65 13.62
CA VAL A 71 23.05 17.59 13.16
C VAL A 71 23.51 16.71 14.31
N ALA A 72 23.73 15.43 14.03
CA ALA A 72 24.35 14.51 14.98
C ALA A 72 25.73 15.02 15.40
N ASN A 73 25.98 15.12 16.72
CA ASN A 73 27.19 15.72 17.25
C ASN A 73 28.05 14.74 18.06
N SER A 74 27.46 14.11 19.09
CA SER A 74 28.22 13.25 19.99
C SER A 74 27.35 12.18 20.62
N ALA A 75 27.93 11.04 20.99
CA ALA A 75 27.22 10.03 21.77
C ALA A 75 26.89 10.56 23.18
N SER A 76 25.63 10.37 23.58
CA SER A 76 25.12 10.57 24.93
C SER A 76 24.56 9.23 25.41
N PHE A 77 25.44 8.35 25.86
CA PHE A 77 25.05 6.97 26.18
C PHE A 77 23.92 6.86 27.21
N ILE A 78 23.09 5.85 27.01
CA ILE A 78 21.99 5.48 27.90
C ILE A 78 22.41 4.25 28.70
N ASP A 79 22.17 4.29 30.01
CA ASP A 79 22.34 3.13 30.86
C ASP A 79 21.23 2.11 30.58
N GLY A 80 21.54 1.14 29.72
CA GLY A 80 20.62 0.08 29.30
C GLY A 80 20.24 -0.91 30.42
N THR A 81 20.84 -0.81 31.61
CA THR A 81 20.38 -1.55 32.80
C THR A 81 19.20 -0.88 33.49
N LEU A 82 19.08 0.44 33.35
CA LEU A 82 17.99 1.24 33.92
C LEU A 82 16.85 1.44 32.92
N PHE A 83 17.21 1.79 31.69
CA PHE A 83 16.26 2.08 30.61
C PHE A 83 16.36 0.99 29.54
N THR A 84 15.83 -0.20 29.83
CA THR A 84 15.93 -1.34 28.91
C THR A 84 15.10 -1.14 27.65
N LYS A 85 15.33 -2.00 26.63
CA LYS A 85 14.50 -2.03 25.42
C LYS A 85 13.02 -2.23 25.76
N GLU A 86 12.74 -3.20 26.64
CA GLU A 86 11.40 -3.57 27.07
C GLU A 86 10.73 -2.44 27.85
N TRP A 87 11.50 -1.69 28.64
CA TRP A 87 10.99 -0.49 29.31
C TRP A 87 10.53 0.56 28.30
N LEU A 88 11.36 0.86 27.30
CA LEU A 88 11.02 1.83 26.25
C LEU A 88 9.79 1.36 25.46
N GLU A 89 9.75 0.09 25.07
CA GLU A 89 8.60 -0.53 24.40
C GLU A 89 7.31 -0.41 25.22
N ASN A 90 7.37 -0.68 26.53
CA ASN A 90 6.22 -0.52 27.43
C ASN A 90 5.76 0.94 27.54
N VAL A 91 6.69 1.90 27.60
CA VAL A 91 6.34 3.34 27.59
C VAL A 91 5.58 3.70 26.33
N ILE A 92 6.03 3.22 25.16
CA ILE A 92 5.41 3.48 23.87
C ILE A 92 4.00 2.87 23.81
N ILE A 93 3.88 1.57 24.10
CA ILE A 93 2.63 0.82 24.00
C ILE A 93 1.55 1.34 24.96
N SER A 94 1.95 1.84 26.14
CA SER A 94 1.01 2.34 27.14
C SER A 94 0.50 3.76 26.86
N ASN A 95 1.18 4.54 26.00
CA ASN A 95 0.87 5.95 25.76
C ASN A 95 0.41 6.26 24.33
N ILE A 96 0.32 5.28 23.44
CA ILE A 96 -0.12 5.48 22.05
C ILE A 96 -1.29 4.55 21.70
N GLN A 97 -2.37 5.10 21.14
CA GLN A 97 -3.54 4.34 20.70
C GLN A 97 -4.06 4.81 19.32
N PRO A 98 -4.43 3.92 18.38
CA PRO A 98 -4.10 2.49 18.36
C PRO A 98 -2.58 2.27 18.46
N LYS A 99 -2.14 1.04 18.75
CA LYS A 99 -0.71 0.73 18.82
C LYS A 99 -0.08 0.88 17.43
N VAL A 100 1.18 1.28 17.38
CA VAL A 100 1.95 1.31 16.13
C VAL A 100 2.42 -0.11 15.83
N ASN A 101 1.91 -0.70 14.75
CA ASN A 101 2.33 -2.04 14.30
C ASN A 101 3.75 -1.98 13.72
N ASP A 102 4.48 -3.09 13.80
CA ASP A 102 5.82 -3.28 13.21
C ASP A 102 6.90 -2.27 13.65
N LEU A 103 6.69 -1.57 14.76
CA LEU A 103 7.70 -0.73 15.39
C LEU A 103 8.86 -1.60 15.91
N LYS A 104 10.10 -1.26 15.53
CA LYS A 104 11.30 -1.99 15.93
C LYS A 104 12.22 -1.11 16.78
N ILE A 105 12.73 -1.66 17.88
CA ILE A 105 13.73 -1.00 18.72
C ILE A 105 15.02 -1.81 18.66
N PHE A 106 16.09 -1.19 18.19
CA PHE A 106 17.43 -1.75 18.08
C PHE A 106 18.35 -1.16 19.16
N PRO A 107 18.74 -1.94 20.19
CA PRO A 107 19.78 -1.53 21.12
C PRO A 107 21.16 -1.72 20.48
N VAL A 108 21.91 -0.63 20.33
CA VAL A 108 23.30 -0.64 19.87
C VAL A 108 24.19 -0.40 21.08
N ARG A 109 24.94 -1.42 21.50
CA ARG A 109 25.86 -1.35 22.64
C ARG A 109 27.27 -1.07 22.14
N PHE A 110 27.90 -0.06 22.72
CA PHE A 110 29.27 0.30 22.39
C PHE A 110 30.23 -0.52 23.25
N GLU A 111 31.27 -1.08 22.62
CA GLU A 111 32.29 -1.89 23.30
C GLU A 111 31.71 -3.07 24.10
N ASP A 112 30.56 -3.59 23.66
CA ASP A 112 29.76 -4.61 24.38
C ASP A 112 29.32 -4.19 25.81
N ASP A 113 29.37 -2.91 26.17
CA ASP A 113 28.94 -2.39 27.46
C ASP A 113 27.46 -1.97 27.43
N ILE A 114 26.64 -2.64 28.25
CA ILE A 114 25.20 -2.33 28.38
C ILE A 114 24.94 -0.91 28.89
N LYS A 115 25.87 -0.31 29.64
CA LYS A 115 25.73 1.08 30.11
C LYS A 115 26.02 2.10 29.01
N LYS A 116 26.63 1.66 27.92
CA LYS A 116 26.92 2.45 26.73
C LYS A 116 25.97 2.08 25.59
N THR A 117 24.67 2.23 25.81
CA THR A 117 23.64 1.88 24.82
C THR A 117 23.12 3.12 24.09
N ILE A 118 22.90 2.98 22.78
CA ILE A 118 22.10 3.88 21.93
C ILE A 118 20.91 3.08 21.42
N TYR A 119 19.69 3.63 21.52
CA TYR A 119 18.49 2.98 21.00
C TYR A 119 18.09 3.61 19.66
N VAL A 120 18.01 2.79 18.62
CA VAL A 120 17.43 3.19 17.33
C VAL A 120 16.00 2.67 17.27
N VAL A 121 15.03 3.58 17.22
CA VAL A 121 13.61 3.26 17.10
C VAL A 121 13.19 3.47 15.65
N LYS A 122 12.90 2.38 14.94
CA LYS A 122 12.36 2.39 13.57
C LYS A 122 10.85 2.33 13.62
N ILE A 123 10.23 3.38 13.09
CA ILE A 123 8.80 3.62 13.14
C ILE A 123 8.30 3.55 11.69
N PRO A 124 7.49 2.54 11.33
CA PRO A 124 6.95 2.48 9.98
C PRO A 124 5.91 3.59 9.76
N GLN A 125 5.66 3.91 8.49
CA GLN A 125 4.42 4.61 8.15
C GLN A 125 3.26 3.70 8.54
N SER A 126 2.41 4.17 9.45
CA SER A 126 1.39 3.29 10.01
C SER A 126 0.15 3.22 9.13
N SER A 127 -0.30 1.99 8.87
CA SER A 127 -1.59 1.65 8.28
C SER A 127 -2.76 1.68 9.26
N LEU A 128 -2.53 2.12 10.51
CA LEU A 128 -3.56 2.36 11.54
C LEU A 128 -3.64 3.83 12.00
N SER A 129 -2.85 4.73 11.41
CA SER A 129 -3.00 6.18 11.56
C SER A 129 -4.47 6.66 11.42
N PRO A 130 -4.91 7.62 12.23
CA PRO A 130 -4.10 8.40 13.17
C PRO A 130 -3.96 7.74 14.56
N HIS A 131 -2.75 7.84 15.11
CA HIS A 131 -2.35 7.49 16.47
C HIS A 131 -2.49 8.69 17.41
N ILE A 132 -3.27 8.51 18.46
CA ILE A 132 -3.44 9.47 19.55
C ILE A 132 -2.36 9.23 20.62
N ASN A 133 -1.82 10.32 21.15
CA ASN A 133 -0.95 10.31 22.32
C ASN A 133 -1.80 10.20 23.61
N GLY A 134 -1.17 9.82 24.72
CA GLY A 134 -1.78 9.67 26.05
C GLY A 134 -2.38 10.97 26.59
N ASP A 135 -1.99 12.13 26.06
CA ASP A 135 -2.60 13.44 26.36
C ASP A 135 -3.87 13.73 25.52
N LYS A 136 -4.33 12.76 24.74
CA LYS A 136 -5.52 12.80 23.87
C LYS A 136 -5.42 13.77 22.69
N LYS A 137 -4.20 14.05 22.23
CA LYS A 137 -3.95 14.80 20.98
C LYS A 137 -3.35 13.92 19.90
N TYR A 138 -3.63 14.29 18.66
CA TYR A 138 -2.96 13.74 17.48
C TYR A 138 -1.83 14.69 17.09
N TYR A 139 -0.65 14.12 16.83
CA TYR A 139 0.52 14.88 16.43
C TYR A 139 0.98 14.45 15.04
N ARG A 140 1.53 15.40 14.28
CA ARG A 140 2.23 15.15 13.01
C ARG A 140 3.61 15.76 13.02
N ARG A 141 4.45 15.32 12.09
CA ARG A 141 5.71 16.00 11.80
C ARG A 141 5.45 17.29 11.02
N PHE A 142 6.15 18.34 11.43
CA PHE A 142 6.31 19.58 10.69
C PHE A 142 7.77 19.99 10.79
N ASN A 143 8.53 19.75 9.73
CA ASN A 143 9.99 19.82 9.75
C ASN A 143 10.55 18.95 10.90
N PHE A 144 11.31 19.54 11.82
CA PHE A 144 11.94 18.88 12.97
C PHE A 144 11.05 18.87 14.23
N GLN A 145 9.75 19.21 14.11
CA GLN A 145 8.87 19.34 15.28
C GLN A 145 7.64 18.43 15.19
N SER A 146 7.23 17.94 16.36
CA SER A 146 5.98 17.22 16.59
C SER A 146 4.89 18.23 17.00
N VAL A 147 4.03 18.60 16.06
CA VAL A 147 2.98 19.62 16.26
C VAL A 147 1.58 18.98 16.35
N PRO A 148 0.65 19.51 17.18
CA PRO A 148 -0.73 19.04 17.19
C PRO A 148 -1.38 19.20 15.82
N MET A 149 -2.18 18.22 15.43
CA MET A 149 -2.96 18.26 14.20
C MET A 149 -4.24 19.07 14.35
N GLU A 150 -4.64 19.68 13.24
CA GLU A 150 -5.96 20.28 13.08
C GLU A 150 -7.03 19.22 12.76
N GLU A 151 -8.31 19.53 12.99
CA GLU A 151 -9.43 18.59 12.76
C GLU A 151 -9.44 18.03 11.33
N TYR A 152 -9.19 18.88 10.33
CA TYR A 152 -9.22 18.45 8.93
C TYR A 152 -8.07 17.49 8.60
N GLU A 153 -6.92 17.64 9.26
CA GLU A 153 -5.77 16.74 9.10
C GLU A 153 -6.07 15.37 9.71
N ILE A 154 -6.66 15.35 10.91
CA ILE A 154 -7.10 14.12 11.59
C ILE A 154 -8.15 13.39 10.74
N ARG A 155 -9.16 14.12 10.27
CA ARG A 155 -10.21 13.59 9.39
C ARG A 155 -9.62 13.02 8.11
N ASN A 156 -8.68 13.72 7.48
CA ASN A 156 -8.00 13.22 6.28
C ASN A 156 -7.19 11.94 6.56
N LEU A 157 -6.52 11.82 7.70
CA LEU A 157 -5.81 10.58 8.06
C LEU A 157 -6.74 9.39 8.24
N TYR A 158 -7.89 9.58 8.91
CA TYR A 158 -8.92 8.54 9.01
C TYR A 158 -9.50 8.14 7.64
N LEU A 159 -9.44 9.03 6.65
CA LEU A 159 -9.89 8.77 5.28
C LEU A 159 -8.79 8.15 4.42
N ARG A 160 -7.51 8.51 4.63
CA ARG A 160 -6.33 8.00 3.89
C ARG A 160 -6.24 6.48 3.93
N GLN A 161 -6.78 5.84 4.96
CA GLN A 161 -6.77 4.38 5.15
C GLN A 161 -8.07 3.67 4.78
N ARG A 162 -9.08 4.39 4.28
CA ARG A 162 -10.32 3.79 3.75
C ARG A 162 -10.15 3.27 2.33
N GLU A 163 -8.95 3.25 1.78
CA GLU A 163 -8.72 2.81 0.42
C GLU A 163 -8.45 1.33 0.41
N SER A 164 -9.55 0.58 0.50
CA SER A 164 -9.60 -0.73 -0.10
C SER A 164 -9.46 -0.59 -1.60
N LYS A 165 -8.33 -1.06 -2.10
CA LYS A 165 -8.04 -1.02 -3.52
C LYS A 165 -8.59 -2.28 -4.17
N VAL A 166 -9.28 -2.07 -5.27
CA VAL A 166 -9.78 -3.12 -6.14
C VAL A 166 -8.78 -3.30 -7.26
N TYR A 167 -8.46 -4.55 -7.58
CA TYR A 167 -7.55 -4.91 -8.66
C TYR A 167 -8.17 -5.95 -9.57
N ALA A 168 -7.71 -5.97 -10.81
CA ALA A 168 -7.94 -7.10 -11.70
C ALA A 168 -7.14 -8.31 -11.20
N ASP A 169 -7.83 -9.39 -10.85
CA ASP A 169 -7.18 -10.63 -10.39
C ASP A 169 -6.93 -11.58 -11.55
N ARG A 170 -7.98 -11.92 -12.31
CA ARG A 170 -7.86 -12.82 -13.45
C ARG A 170 -8.95 -12.64 -14.50
N VAL A 171 -8.68 -13.19 -15.68
CA VAL A 171 -9.65 -13.38 -16.75
C VAL A 171 -9.83 -14.87 -16.97
N ILE A 172 -11.08 -15.32 -17.04
CA ILE A 172 -11.44 -16.72 -17.30
C ILE A 172 -12.14 -16.80 -18.64
N VAL A 173 -11.70 -17.71 -19.51
CA VAL A 173 -12.29 -17.95 -20.83
C VAL A 173 -12.83 -19.36 -20.90
N LYS A 174 -14.12 -19.50 -21.21
CA LYS A 174 -14.86 -20.77 -21.32
C LYS A 174 -15.45 -20.92 -22.72
N PRO A 175 -15.58 -22.14 -23.27
CA PRO A 175 -16.29 -22.34 -24.52
C PRO A 175 -17.79 -22.10 -24.32
N VAL A 176 -18.48 -21.59 -25.34
CA VAL A 176 -19.95 -21.59 -25.38
C VAL A 176 -20.44 -22.95 -25.88
N GLU A 177 -21.58 -23.45 -25.40
CA GLU A 177 -22.12 -24.76 -25.82
C GLU A 177 -22.36 -24.86 -27.34
N LYS A 178 -22.03 -26.02 -27.95
CA LYS A 178 -22.13 -26.26 -29.41
C LYS A 178 -23.48 -25.91 -30.04
N ASN A 179 -24.58 -26.09 -29.32
CA ASN A 179 -25.93 -25.79 -29.84
C ASN A 179 -26.22 -24.29 -29.97
N LYS A 180 -25.38 -23.42 -29.38
CA LYS A 180 -25.49 -21.95 -29.42
C LYS A 180 -24.37 -21.30 -30.22
N GLN A 181 -23.46 -22.11 -30.79
CA GLN A 181 -22.36 -21.61 -31.62
C GLN A 181 -22.84 -21.37 -33.04
N ASN A 182 -22.42 -20.25 -33.62
CA ASN A 182 -22.55 -20.04 -35.04
C ASN A 182 -21.56 -20.96 -35.78
N VAL A 183 -21.96 -21.52 -36.92
CA VAL A 183 -21.14 -22.50 -37.67
C VAL A 183 -19.81 -21.88 -38.11
N ASP A 184 -19.78 -20.58 -38.35
CA ASP A 184 -18.63 -19.86 -38.92
C ASP A 184 -17.80 -19.08 -37.89
N GLU A 185 -18.14 -19.15 -36.60
CA GLU A 185 -17.47 -18.40 -35.53
C GLU A 185 -17.05 -19.30 -34.37
N TYR A 186 -16.01 -18.88 -33.65
CA TYR A 186 -15.68 -19.39 -32.33
C TYR A 186 -16.26 -18.45 -31.27
N SER A 187 -17.00 -18.99 -30.30
CA SER A 187 -17.65 -18.21 -29.24
C SER A 187 -17.02 -18.50 -27.88
N PHE A 188 -16.54 -17.46 -27.21
CA PHE A 188 -15.83 -17.56 -25.94
C PHE A 188 -16.52 -16.74 -24.86
N TYR A 189 -17.07 -17.42 -23.86
CA TYR A 189 -17.61 -16.76 -22.69
C TYR A 189 -16.46 -16.35 -21.76
N THR A 190 -16.35 -15.06 -21.51
CA THR A 190 -15.24 -14.44 -20.79
C THR A 190 -15.75 -13.80 -19.50
N GLU A 191 -15.12 -14.12 -18.39
CA GLU A 191 -15.38 -13.54 -17.07
C GLU A 191 -14.16 -12.77 -16.59
N VAL A 192 -14.38 -11.57 -16.07
CA VAL A 192 -13.35 -10.72 -15.47
C VAL A 192 -13.56 -10.71 -13.97
N GLN A 193 -12.54 -11.17 -13.25
CA GLN A 193 -12.54 -11.25 -11.81
C GLN A 193 -11.68 -10.14 -11.21
N ILE A 194 -12.25 -9.49 -10.20
CA ILE A 194 -11.56 -8.52 -9.37
C ILE A 194 -11.48 -9.02 -7.94
N ILE A 195 -10.51 -8.49 -7.21
CA ILE A 195 -10.33 -8.71 -5.79
C ILE A 195 -10.15 -7.38 -5.09
N ASN A 196 -10.68 -7.30 -3.87
CA ASN A 196 -10.35 -6.23 -2.93
C ASN A 196 -9.28 -6.77 -1.97
N ASP A 197 -8.04 -6.31 -2.12
CA ASP A 197 -6.93 -6.72 -1.24
C ASP A 197 -6.85 -5.90 0.06
N GLY A 198 -7.74 -4.92 0.21
CA GLY A 198 -7.77 -4.00 1.33
C GLY A 198 -8.54 -4.54 2.53
N ASN A 199 -8.47 -3.81 3.63
CA ASN A 199 -9.03 -4.22 4.92
C ASN A 199 -10.49 -3.78 5.15
N TYR A 200 -11.08 -3.03 4.21
CA TYR A 200 -12.44 -2.50 4.30
C TYR A 200 -13.30 -2.89 3.07
N VAL A 201 -14.62 -2.70 3.15
CA VAL A 201 -15.49 -2.89 1.98
C VAL A 201 -15.26 -1.76 0.97
N SER A 202 -15.05 -2.10 -0.30
CA SER A 202 -14.96 -1.11 -1.38
C SER A 202 -16.33 -0.90 -2.02
N GLU A 203 -16.90 0.30 -1.83
CA GLU A 203 -18.22 0.70 -2.38
C GLU A 203 -18.09 1.68 -3.55
N LYS A 204 -16.85 2.04 -3.93
CA LYS A 204 -16.57 3.06 -4.95
C LYS A 204 -15.41 2.60 -5.83
N TYR A 205 -15.76 1.84 -6.87
CA TYR A 205 -14.82 1.43 -7.90
C TYR A 205 -15.53 1.31 -9.24
N LYS A 206 -14.76 1.37 -10.33
CA LYS A 206 -15.25 1.05 -11.68
C LYS A 206 -14.24 0.19 -12.41
N VAL A 207 -14.73 -0.76 -13.19
CA VAL A 207 -13.91 -1.66 -14.01
C VAL A 207 -14.31 -1.51 -15.46
N ALA A 208 -13.32 -1.41 -16.33
CA ALA A 208 -13.52 -1.43 -17.76
C ALA A 208 -12.54 -2.39 -18.42
N CYS A 209 -12.97 -3.06 -19.46
CA CYS A 209 -12.10 -3.83 -20.35
C CYS A 209 -11.95 -3.06 -21.65
N ASN A 210 -10.70 -2.79 -22.02
CA ASN A 210 -10.34 -2.16 -23.27
C ASN A 210 -9.77 -3.20 -24.23
N PHE A 211 -10.33 -3.26 -25.43
CA PHE A 211 -9.93 -4.14 -26.51
C PHE A 211 -9.34 -3.31 -27.63
N SER A 212 -8.03 -3.33 -27.81
CA SER A 212 -7.36 -2.68 -28.94
C SER A 212 -7.00 -3.71 -30.02
N ASN A 213 -6.98 -3.27 -31.29
CA ASN A 213 -6.81 -4.15 -32.46
C ASN A 213 -7.85 -5.29 -32.55
N ALA A 214 -9.06 -5.05 -32.04
CA ALA A 214 -10.14 -6.03 -31.96
C ALA A 214 -11.13 -5.95 -33.14
N MET A 215 -10.70 -5.45 -34.30
CA MET A 215 -11.57 -5.38 -35.48
C MET A 215 -12.01 -6.79 -35.89
N GLY A 216 -13.30 -6.97 -36.16
CA GLY A 216 -13.89 -8.28 -36.49
C GLY A 216 -14.34 -9.11 -35.28
N ILE A 217 -14.05 -8.69 -34.04
CA ILE A 217 -14.56 -9.37 -32.84
C ILE A 217 -15.97 -8.85 -32.52
N GLY A 218 -16.96 -9.76 -32.50
CA GLY A 218 -18.28 -9.49 -31.97
C GLY A 218 -18.30 -9.63 -30.44
N ILE A 219 -18.78 -8.62 -29.72
CA ILE A 219 -18.95 -8.67 -28.26
C ILE A 219 -20.44 -8.66 -27.93
N SER A 220 -20.91 -9.66 -27.19
CA SER A 220 -22.28 -9.72 -26.68
C SER A 220 -22.28 -9.99 -25.17
N TYR A 221 -23.34 -9.55 -24.48
CA TYR A 221 -23.50 -9.77 -23.05
C TYR A 221 -24.99 -9.86 -22.72
N ASP A 222 -25.31 -10.37 -21.53
CA ASP A 222 -26.68 -10.46 -21.03
C ASP A 222 -27.27 -9.05 -20.83
N THR A 223 -28.37 -8.74 -21.51
CA THR A 223 -29.02 -7.42 -21.47
C THR A 223 -29.58 -7.05 -20.10
N THR A 224 -29.71 -8.01 -19.17
CA THR A 224 -30.05 -7.71 -17.77
C THR A 224 -28.90 -7.09 -16.99
N LYS A 225 -27.65 -7.22 -17.48
CA LYS A 225 -26.47 -6.60 -16.89
C LYS A 225 -26.38 -5.13 -17.32
N ASN A 226 -26.17 -4.24 -16.35
CA ASN A 226 -25.98 -2.83 -16.62
C ASN A 226 -24.52 -2.53 -16.99
N TYR A 227 -24.16 -2.83 -18.23
CA TYR A 227 -22.85 -2.50 -18.79
C TYR A 227 -22.94 -1.32 -19.75
N SER A 228 -21.87 -0.52 -19.82
CA SER A 228 -21.71 0.55 -20.79
C SER A 228 -20.68 0.16 -21.84
N PHE A 229 -21.04 0.36 -23.10
CA PHE A 229 -20.17 0.14 -24.25
C PHE A 229 -19.75 1.48 -24.85
N THR A 230 -18.46 1.62 -25.17
CA THR A 230 -17.92 2.80 -25.84
C THR A 230 -17.04 2.34 -26.99
N ASN A 231 -17.41 2.70 -28.23
CA ASN A 231 -16.53 2.53 -29.37
C ASN A 231 -15.59 3.74 -29.45
N LYS A 232 -14.30 3.52 -29.22
CA LYS A 232 -13.28 4.55 -29.38
C LYS A 232 -12.62 4.32 -30.74
N ILE A 233 -12.99 5.15 -31.70
CA ILE A 233 -12.41 5.17 -33.04
C ILE A 233 -10.87 5.15 -32.88
N GLU A 234 -10.19 4.24 -33.59
CA GLU A 234 -8.73 3.96 -33.53
C GLU A 234 -8.17 3.33 -32.22
N GLU A 235 -8.72 3.61 -31.03
CA GLU A 235 -8.25 3.02 -29.76
C GLU A 235 -8.90 1.66 -29.41
N GLY A 236 -9.99 1.32 -30.10
CA GLY A 236 -10.70 0.05 -29.98
C GLY A 236 -12.02 0.14 -29.19
N VAL A 237 -12.41 -0.96 -28.55
CA VAL A 237 -13.72 -1.09 -27.90
C VAL A 237 -13.57 -1.16 -26.39
N LYS A 238 -14.41 -0.43 -25.65
CA LYS A 238 -14.46 -0.47 -24.19
C LYS A 238 -15.80 -0.97 -23.69
N ILE A 239 -15.80 -1.96 -22.81
CA ILE A 239 -16.95 -2.40 -22.01
C ILE A 239 -16.69 -2.08 -20.53
N SER A 240 -17.66 -1.58 -19.79
CA SER A 240 -17.48 -1.24 -18.37
C SER A 240 -18.73 -1.49 -17.55
N ASN A 241 -18.57 -1.74 -16.25
CA ASN A 241 -19.72 -1.86 -15.35
C ASN A 241 -20.29 -0.48 -15.03
N ASN A 242 -21.61 -0.38 -14.94
CA ASN A 242 -22.29 0.78 -14.37
C ASN A 242 -22.79 0.51 -12.95
N ASP A 243 -23.18 -0.73 -12.66
CA ASP A 243 -23.55 -1.13 -11.31
C ASP A 243 -22.29 -1.35 -10.47
N ILE A 244 -22.28 -0.78 -9.26
CA ILE A 244 -21.22 -0.97 -8.28
C ILE A 244 -21.80 -1.82 -7.16
N ILE A 245 -21.26 -3.01 -6.98
CA ILE A 245 -21.62 -3.91 -5.88
C ILE A 245 -20.53 -3.77 -4.81
N PRO A 246 -20.86 -3.56 -3.53
CA PRO A 246 -19.86 -3.52 -2.47
C PRO A 246 -18.98 -4.79 -2.49
N LEU A 247 -17.66 -4.63 -2.56
CA LEU A 247 -16.70 -5.73 -2.61
C LEU A 247 -16.00 -5.87 -1.25
N PHE A 248 -16.18 -7.01 -0.56
CA PHE A 248 -15.62 -7.22 0.77
C PHE A 248 -14.12 -7.56 0.72
N PRO A 249 -13.38 -7.34 1.82
CA PRO A 249 -11.97 -7.74 1.93
C PRO A 249 -11.72 -9.19 1.52
N ASN A 250 -10.74 -9.42 0.65
CA ASN A 250 -10.34 -10.71 0.09
C ASN A 250 -11.45 -11.45 -0.69
N GLU A 251 -12.51 -10.76 -1.09
CA GLU A 251 -13.57 -11.34 -1.91
C GLU A 251 -13.17 -11.30 -3.39
N LEU A 252 -13.29 -12.46 -4.06
CA LEU A 252 -13.22 -12.57 -5.52
C LEU A 252 -14.60 -12.38 -6.13
N PHE A 253 -14.71 -11.43 -7.06
CA PHE A 253 -15.99 -11.08 -7.67
C PHE A 253 -15.92 -11.00 -9.19
N ASN A 254 -16.88 -11.63 -9.87
CA ASN A 254 -17.05 -11.55 -11.32
C ASN A 254 -17.73 -10.21 -11.70
N VAL A 255 -16.93 -9.19 -12.03
CA VAL A 255 -17.45 -7.85 -12.32
C VAL A 255 -18.02 -7.70 -13.73
N LEU A 256 -17.38 -8.31 -14.72
CA LEU A 256 -17.82 -8.30 -16.11
C LEU A 256 -17.90 -9.71 -16.65
N SER A 257 -18.95 -9.98 -17.43
CA SER A 257 -19.10 -11.25 -18.13
C SER A 257 -19.71 -11.02 -19.51
N PHE A 258 -19.02 -11.45 -20.56
CA PHE A 258 -19.41 -11.21 -21.95
C PHE A 258 -18.91 -12.33 -22.85
N THR A 259 -19.51 -12.47 -24.02
CA THR A 259 -19.11 -13.44 -25.04
C THR A 259 -18.39 -12.74 -26.17
N LEU A 260 -17.22 -13.26 -26.52
CA LEU A 260 -16.46 -12.87 -27.71
C LEU A 260 -16.76 -13.85 -28.83
N ASN A 261 -17.20 -13.35 -29.98
CA ASN A 261 -17.44 -14.12 -31.19
C ASN A 261 -16.41 -13.71 -32.23
N ILE A 262 -15.62 -14.69 -32.70
CA ILE A 262 -14.50 -14.46 -33.61
C ILE A 262 -14.68 -15.33 -34.85
N PRO A 263 -14.69 -14.76 -36.06
CA PRO A 263 -14.78 -15.55 -37.30
C PRO A 263 -13.66 -16.58 -37.43
N LYS A 264 -14.00 -17.82 -37.80
CA LYS A 264 -13.04 -18.93 -37.86
C LYS A 264 -11.92 -18.70 -38.89
N ASN A 265 -12.26 -18.07 -40.01
CA ASN A 265 -11.33 -17.75 -41.10
C ASN A 265 -10.27 -16.71 -40.72
N GLU A 266 -10.56 -15.83 -39.76
CA GLU A 266 -9.70 -14.72 -39.35
C GLU A 266 -9.14 -14.88 -37.92
N PHE A 267 -9.47 -15.97 -37.24
CA PHE A 267 -9.16 -16.20 -35.83
C PHE A 267 -7.70 -15.94 -35.48
N GLU A 268 -6.76 -16.57 -36.17
CA GLU A 268 -5.33 -16.42 -35.90
C GLU A 268 -4.85 -14.98 -36.14
N GLY A 269 -5.35 -14.31 -37.18
CA GLY A 269 -4.97 -12.93 -37.50
C GLY A 269 -5.45 -11.94 -36.46
N ILE A 270 -6.67 -12.13 -35.96
CA ILE A 270 -7.28 -11.27 -34.93
C ILE A 270 -6.61 -11.51 -33.57
N VAL A 271 -6.53 -12.78 -33.13
CA VAL A 271 -6.07 -13.13 -31.78
C VAL A 271 -4.59 -12.79 -31.58
N ASN A 272 -3.75 -12.95 -32.60
CA ASN A 272 -2.32 -12.61 -32.50
C ASN A 272 -2.05 -11.10 -32.37
N ASN A 273 -3.00 -10.25 -32.79
CA ASN A 273 -2.85 -8.79 -32.73
C ASN A 273 -3.67 -8.14 -31.60
N LEU A 274 -4.59 -8.90 -31.00
CA LEU A 274 -5.48 -8.44 -29.95
C LEU A 274 -4.70 -7.99 -28.73
N LYS A 275 -4.99 -6.78 -28.25
CA LYS A 275 -4.53 -6.29 -26.94
C LYS A 275 -5.74 -6.12 -26.03
N PHE A 276 -5.61 -6.65 -24.82
CA PHE A 276 -6.68 -6.60 -23.82
C PHE A 276 -6.14 -6.07 -22.50
N THR A 277 -6.69 -4.94 -22.07
CA THR A 277 -6.30 -4.25 -20.84
C THR A 277 -7.52 -4.09 -19.95
N ILE A 278 -7.40 -4.45 -18.67
CA ILE A 278 -8.41 -4.13 -17.66
C ILE A 278 -8.01 -2.82 -16.99
N LEU A 279 -8.94 -1.88 -16.94
CA LEU A 279 -8.80 -0.61 -16.25
C LEU A 279 -9.62 -0.68 -14.97
N THR A 280 -8.96 -0.55 -13.82
CA THR A 280 -9.60 -0.50 -12.51
C THR A 280 -9.47 0.91 -11.94
N TYR A 281 -10.59 1.60 -11.81
CA TYR A 281 -10.69 2.95 -11.28
C TYR A 281 -11.05 2.86 -9.79
N ASN A 282 -10.09 3.18 -8.94
CA ASN A 282 -10.28 3.39 -7.52
C ASN A 282 -10.55 4.89 -7.24
N ILE A 283 -10.81 5.26 -5.98
CA ILE A 283 -11.11 6.66 -5.60
C ILE A 283 -9.93 7.60 -5.93
N THR A 284 -8.70 7.13 -5.71
CA THR A 284 -7.47 7.94 -5.81
C THR A 284 -6.74 7.77 -7.10
N GLU A 285 -6.85 6.62 -7.74
CA GLU A 285 -6.05 6.27 -8.90
C GLU A 285 -6.78 5.33 -9.85
N MET A 286 -6.25 5.26 -11.08
CA MET A 286 -6.65 4.28 -12.07
C MET A 286 -5.44 3.41 -12.36
N GLU A 287 -5.66 2.10 -12.33
CA GLU A 287 -4.67 1.09 -12.68
C GLU A 287 -5.06 0.41 -14.00
N ALA A 288 -4.07 0.17 -14.86
CA ALA A 288 -4.22 -0.54 -16.12
C ALA A 288 -3.42 -1.84 -16.06
N THR A 289 -4.11 -2.97 -16.23
CA THR A 289 -3.53 -4.32 -16.18
C THR A 289 -3.70 -4.99 -17.53
N ASP A 290 -2.60 -5.22 -18.24
CA ASP A 290 -2.61 -5.99 -19.48
C ASP A 290 -2.76 -7.48 -19.16
N MET A 291 -3.73 -8.16 -19.79
CA MET A 291 -3.95 -9.59 -19.60
C MET A 291 -3.73 -10.35 -20.90
N ASN A 292 -3.19 -11.57 -20.80
CA ASN A 292 -2.95 -12.47 -21.93
C ASN A 292 -4.22 -13.15 -22.43
N LEU A 293 -5.24 -12.35 -22.82
CA LEU A 293 -6.51 -12.88 -23.32
C LEU A 293 -6.31 -13.75 -24.57
N SER A 294 -5.38 -13.38 -25.46
CA SER A 294 -5.09 -14.12 -26.69
C SER A 294 -4.65 -15.57 -26.42
N GLU A 295 -3.76 -15.76 -25.45
CA GLU A 295 -3.30 -17.10 -25.05
C GLU A 295 -4.45 -17.95 -24.50
N LEU A 296 -5.32 -17.34 -23.68
CA LEU A 296 -6.49 -18.00 -23.13
C LEU A 296 -7.49 -18.41 -24.23
N LEU A 297 -7.72 -17.55 -25.23
CA LEU A 297 -8.58 -17.85 -26.37
C LEU A 297 -8.04 -19.01 -27.22
N ILE A 298 -6.73 -19.01 -27.53
CA ILE A 298 -6.08 -20.10 -28.29
C ILE A 298 -6.21 -21.42 -27.53
N LYS A 299 -5.85 -21.43 -26.24
CA LYS A 299 -5.92 -22.63 -25.40
C LYS A 299 -7.34 -23.18 -25.30
N THR A 300 -8.34 -22.31 -25.12
CA THR A 300 -9.74 -22.73 -25.09
C THR A 300 -10.22 -23.20 -26.45
N LYS A 301 -9.73 -22.65 -27.57
CA LYS A 301 -10.01 -23.18 -28.91
C LYS A 301 -9.51 -24.62 -29.02
N GLU A 302 -8.22 -24.85 -28.81
CA GLU A 302 -7.57 -26.16 -28.97
C GLU A 302 -8.21 -27.27 -28.13
N MET A 303 -8.75 -26.92 -26.97
CA MET A 303 -9.34 -27.88 -26.04
C MET A 303 -10.79 -28.26 -26.39
N TYR A 304 -11.55 -27.39 -27.05
CA TYR A 304 -13.02 -27.51 -27.14
C TYR A 304 -13.62 -27.41 -28.54
N TYR A 305 -12.85 -26.92 -29.51
CA TYR A 305 -13.29 -26.64 -30.88
C TYR A 305 -12.49 -27.42 -31.91
#